data_AF-A0A814V9C6-F1
#
_entry.id   AF-A0A814V9C6-F1
#
_cell.length_a   1.000
_cell.length_b   1.000
_cell.length_c   1.000
_cell.angle_alpha   90.00
_cell.angle_beta   90.00
_cell.angle_gamma   90.00
#
_symmetry.space_group_name_H-M   'P 1'
#
loop_
_entity.id
_entity.type
_entity.pdbx_description
1 polymer ?
#
loop_
_entity_poly.entity_id
_entity_poly.type
_entity_poly.pdbx_seq_one_letter_code
_entity_poly.pdbx_strand_id
1 'polypeptide(L)' 'MAMAMENDKTLCDICNEEKLTHLCEGCSKKFCWMDLTEHHQMLTNELRQIDIDYGKFEQRINEKRQNSTKSTRL' A
#
# COMPACT_ATOMS: atom_id res chain seq x y z
N MET A 1 17.16 -7.58 19.98
CA MET A 1 16.17 -6.93 20.87
C MET A 1 14.88 -7.73 20.76
N ALA A 2 14.44 -8.38 21.83
CA ALA A 2 13.15 -9.06 21.86
C ALA A 2 12.10 -8.01 22.26
N MET A 3 11.16 -7.71 21.36
CA MET A 3 10.02 -6.86 21.69
C MET A 3 9.06 -7.70 22.55
N ALA A 4 8.87 -7.29 23.79
CA ALA A 4 7.81 -7.83 24.62
C ALA A 4 6.48 -7.49 23.93
N MET A 5 5.70 -8.52 23.58
CA MET A 5 4.30 -8.32 23.21
C MET A 5 3.56 -8.05 24.51
N GLU A 6 3.65 -6.82 25.00
CA GLU A 6 2.74 -6.32 26.02
C GLU A 6 1.35 -6.36 25.39
N ASN A 7 0.51 -7.30 25.85
CA ASN A 7 -0.90 -7.37 25.50
C ASN A 7 -1.64 -6.20 26.18
N ASP A 8 -1.17 -4.98 25.95
CA ASP A 8 -1.82 -3.78 26.42
C ASP A 8 -3.06 -3.59 25.58
N LYS A 9 -4.21 -3.71 26.23
CA LYS A 9 -5.46 -3.27 25.65
C LYS A 9 -5.32 -1.77 25.42
N THR A 10 -5.28 -1.34 24.17
CA THR A 10 -5.27 0.08 23.82
C THR A 10 -6.39 0.37 22.84
N LEU A 11 -6.63 1.64 22.56
CA LEU A 11 -7.65 2.06 21.62
C LEU A 11 -7.18 1.76 20.19
N CYS A 12 -8.05 1.13 19.41
CA CYS A 12 -7.84 1.04 17.96
C CYS A 12 -7.93 2.43 17.33
N ASP A 13 -6.97 2.81 16.48
CA ASP A 13 -6.96 4.12 15.80
C ASP A 13 -8.11 4.29 14.78
N ILE A 14 -8.81 3.20 14.41
CA ILE A 14 -9.96 3.24 13.49
C ILE A 14 -11.29 3.26 14.26
N CYS A 15 -11.59 2.20 15.01
CA CYS A 15 -12.88 2.07 15.68
C CYS A 15 -12.93 2.70 17.08
N ASN A 16 -11.79 3.13 17.63
CA ASN A 16 -11.67 3.73 18.96
C ASN A 16 -12.23 2.87 20.12
N GLU A 17 -12.26 1.55 19.92
CA GLU A 17 -12.64 0.59 20.94
C GLU A 17 -11.40 0.07 21.67
N GLU A 18 -11.48 -0.05 23.00
CA GLU A 18 -10.41 -0.61 23.82
C GLU A 18 -10.34 -2.14 23.62
N LYS A 19 -9.33 -2.58 22.88
CA LYS A 19 -9.17 -3.99 22.46
C LYS A 19 -7.70 -4.36 22.47
N LEU A 20 -7.43 -5.66 22.28
CA LEU A 20 -6.07 -6.07 21.91
C LEU A 20 -5.74 -5.45 20.56
N THR A 21 -4.75 -4.57 20.56
CA THR A 21 -4.30 -3.83 19.37
C THR A 21 -2.90 -4.26 18.98
N HIS A 22 -2.62 -4.20 17.68
CA HIS A 22 -1.33 -4.51 17.10
C HIS A 22 -0.80 -3.28 16.35
N LEU A 23 0.51 -3.03 16.47
CA LEU A 23 1.19 -1.95 15.77
C LEU A 23 1.43 -2.35 14.30
N CYS A 24 1.02 -1.51 13.37
CA CYS A 24 1.49 -1.60 11.99
C CYS A 24 2.86 -0.95 11.88
N GLU A 25 3.91 -1.72 11.56
CA GLU A 25 5.28 -1.21 11.44
C GLU A 25 5.44 -0.19 10.29
N GLY A 26 4.61 -0.28 9.26
CA GLY A 26 4.68 0.62 8.10
C GLY A 26 4.16 2.03 8.36
N CYS A 27 3.15 2.19 9.22
CA CYS A 27 2.52 3.50 9.49
C CYS A 27 2.52 3.91 10.96
N SER A 28 3.07 3.08 11.86
CA SER A 28 3.15 3.31 13.31
C SER A 28 1.80 3.52 14.02
N LYS A 29 0.70 3.04 13.42
CA LYS A 29 -0.64 3.09 13.99
C LYS A 29 -1.03 1.77 14.67
N LYS A 30 -1.92 1.84 15.65
CA LYS A 30 -2.43 0.70 16.41
C LYS A 30 -3.82 0.32 15.94
N PHE A 31 -4.02 -0.96 15.63
CA PHE A 31 -5.27 -1.46 15.09
C PHE A 31 -5.75 -2.69 15.86
N CYS A 32 -7.06 -2.86 16.00
CA CYS A 32 -7.59 -4.18 16.33
C CYS A 32 -7.33 -5.15 15.16
N TRP A 33 -7.36 -6.46 15.41
CA TRP A 33 -7.02 -7.46 14.39
C TRP A 33 -7.82 -7.32 13.07
N MET A 34 -9.11 -7.00 13.18
CA MET A 34 -10.00 -6.81 12.03
C MET A 34 -9.56 -5.61 11.18
N ASP A 35 -9.42 -4.45 11.83
CA ASP A 35 -9.00 -3.20 11.21
C ASP A 35 -7.56 -3.28 10.64
N LEU A 36 -6.67 -4.04 11.30
CA LEU A 36 -5.31 -4.28 10.79
C LEU A 36 -5.35 -5.08 9.48
N THR A 37 -6.20 -6.10 9.42
CA THR A 37 -6.34 -6.96 8.23
C THR A 37 -6.87 -6.17 7.05
N GLU A 38 -7.91 -5.36 7.28
CA GLU A 38 -8.48 -4.46 6.27
C GLU A 38 -7.43 -3.43 5.81
N HIS A 39 -6.71 -2.82 6.76
CA HIS A 39 -5.64 -1.87 6.46
C HIS A 39 -4.57 -2.49 5.53
N HIS A 40 -4.10 -3.70 5.82
CA HIS A 40 -3.12 -4.39 4.98
C HIS A 40 -3.67 -4.75 3.59
N GLN A 41 -4.95 -5.12 3.49
CA GLN A 41 -5.60 -5.37 2.20
C GLN A 41 -5.69 -4.11 1.36
N MET A 42 -6.06 -2.97 1.97
CA MET A 42 -6.09 -1.67 1.30
C MET A 42 -4.70 -1.31 0.74
N LEU A 43 -3.65 -1.39 1.57
CA LEU A 43 -2.28 -1.13 1.15
C LEU A 43 -1.83 -2.04 -0.01
N THR A 44 -2.18 -3.32 0.05
CA THR A 44 -1.87 -4.29 -1.02
C THR A 44 -2.54 -3.89 -2.34
N ASN A 45 -3.79 -3.42 -2.28
CA ASN A 45 -4.52 -2.97 -3.44
C ASN A 45 -3.95 -1.68 -4.03
N GLU A 46 -3.57 -0.71 -3.18
CA GLU A 46 -2.92 0.53 -3.61
C GLU A 46 -1.58 0.25 -4.30
N LEU A 47 -0.75 -0.62 -3.73
CA LEU A 47 0.51 -1.05 -4.35
C LEU A 47 0.29 -1.68 -5.72
N ARG A 48 -0.70 -2.56 -5.84
CA ARG A 48 -1.05 -3.17 -7.14
C ARG A 48 -1.47 -2.11 -8.18
N GLN A 49 -2.20 -1.08 -7.77
CA GLN A 49 -2.58 -0.01 -8.70
C GLN A 49 -1.37 0.80 -9.16
N ILE A 50 -0.41 1.07 -8.27
CA ILE A 50 0.85 1.73 -8.62
C ILE A 50 1.61 0.92 -9.70
N ASP A 51 1.71 -0.40 -9.54
CA ASP A 51 2.37 -1.26 -10.54
C ASP A 51 1.67 -1.23 -11.90
N ILE A 52 0.32 -1.29 -11.89
CA ILE A 52 -0.49 -1.20 -13.11
C ILE A 52 -0.26 0.15 -13.81
N ASP A 53 -0.29 1.25 -13.06
CA ASP A 53 -0.16 2.58 -13.62
C ASP A 53 1.27 2.87 -14.11
N TYR A 54 2.27 2.29 -13.45
CA TYR A 54 3.65 2.26 -13.92
C TYR A 54 3.76 1.55 -15.28
N GLY A 55 3.18 0.35 -15.41
CA GLY A 55 3.17 -0.40 -16.68
C GLY A 55 2.48 0.37 -17.82
N LYS A 56 1.35 1.03 -17.54
CA LYS A 56 0.69 1.90 -18.53
C LYS A 56 1.57 3.10 -18.92
N PHE A 57 2.30 3.67 -17.97
CA PHE A 57 3.19 4.79 -18.23
C PHE A 57 4.36 4.37 -19.14
N GLU A 58 5.01 3.23 -18.86
CA GLU A 58 6.05 2.68 -19.73
C GLU A 58 5.54 2.39 -21.14
N GLN A 59 4.34 1.80 -21.25
CA GLN A 59 3.71 1.54 -22.54
C GLN A 59 3.54 2.85 -23.34
N ARG A 60 2.98 3.90 -22.74
CA ARG A 60 2.81 5.20 -23.40
C ARG A 60 4.15 5.81 -23.85
N ILE A 61 5.21 5.66 -23.05
CA ILE A 61 6.54 6.12 -23.43
C ILE A 61 7.05 5.36 -24.66
N ASN A 62 6.91 4.03 -24.66
CA ASN A 62 7.38 3.19 -25.76
C ASN A 62 6.62 3.49 -27.06
N GLU A 63 5.30 3.62 -27.00
CA GLU A 63 4.45 4.01 -28.13
C GLU A 63 4.87 5.36 -28.71
N LYS A 64 5.15 6.37 -27.86
CA LYS A 64 5.63 7.67 -28.31
C LYS A 64 6.98 7.58 -29.02
N ARG A 65 7.92 6.78 -28.53
CA ARG A 65 9.24 6.55 -29.16
C ARG A 65 9.11 5.84 -30.52
N GLN A 66 8.20 4.87 -30.64
CA GLN A 66 7.97 4.17 -31.90
C GLN A 66 7.28 5.07 -32.93
N ASN A 67 6.37 5.94 -32.51
CA ASN A 67 5.70 6.87 -33.41
C ASN A 67 6.64 7.99 -33.89
N SER A 68 7.53 8.51 -33.03
CA SER A 68 8.52 9.50 -33.45
C SER A 68 9.51 8.94 -34.48
N THR A 69 9.92 7.68 -34.34
CA THR A 69 10.83 7.04 -35.30
C THR A 69 10.19 6.69 -36.65
N LYS A 70 8.87 6.45 -36.68
CA LYS A 70 8.12 6.27 -37.94
C LYS A 70 7.94 7.58 -38.71
N SER A 71 7.74 8.70 -38.01
CA SER A 71 7.51 10.02 -38.64
C SER A 71 8.74 10.60 -39.36
N THR A 72 9.95 10.14 -39.05
CA THR A 72 11.20 10.64 -39.65
C THR A 72 11.62 9.86 -40.91
N ARG A 73 10.89 8.80 -41.31
CA ARG A 73 11.22 7.95 -42.47
C ARG A 73 10.32 8.19 -43.70
N LEU A 74 9.70 9.35 -43.82
CA LEU A 74 8.92 9.78 -44.99
C LEU A 74 9.56 11.01 -45.63
#